data_AF-A0A8I2FVB1-F1
#
_entry.id   AF-A0A8I2FVB1-F1
#
_cell.length_a   1.000
_cell.length_b   1.000
_cell.length_c   1.000
_cell.angle_alpha   90.00
_cell.angle_beta   90.00
_cell.angle_gamma   90.00
#
_symmetry.space_group_name_H-M   'P 1'
#
loop_
_entity.id
_entity.type
_entity.pdbx_description
1 polymer ?
#
loop_
_entity_poly.entity_id
_entity_poly.type
_entity_poly.pdbx_seq_one_letter_code
_entity_poly.pdbx_strand_id
1 'polypeptide(L)' 'STGSYLAVKYLGDIHIYEAAGLIDTEDGGLAILGTTYVTGLLGRICLFKLSKAELEAFVGLQ' A
#
# COMPACT_ATOMS: atom_id res chain seq x y z
N SER A 1 24.52 9.19 -3.07
CA SER A 1 24.04 9.50 -1.72
C SER A 1 23.53 10.94 -1.68
N THR A 2 22.25 11.17 -1.93
CA THR A 2 21.63 12.49 -1.68
C THR A 2 20.46 12.43 -0.70
N GLY A 3 19.95 11.23 -0.37
CA GLY A 3 18.88 11.06 0.62
C GLY A 3 17.63 11.92 0.35
N SER A 4 17.51 12.44 -0.88
CA SER A 4 16.49 13.42 -1.23
C SER A 4 15.15 12.72 -1.30
N TYR A 5 14.18 13.26 -0.59
CA TYR A 5 12.79 12.86 -0.72
C TYR A 5 12.35 13.02 -2.18
N LEU A 6 11.91 11.93 -2.81
CA LEU A 6 11.50 11.92 -4.22
C LEU A 6 10.00 12.22 -4.34
N ALA A 7 9.17 11.44 -3.65
CA ALA A 7 7.71 11.58 -3.66
C ALA A 7 7.08 10.77 -2.51
N VAL A 8 5.81 11.05 -2.22
CA VAL A 8 4.90 10.16 -1.48
C VAL A 8 3.75 9.81 -2.41
N LYS A 9 3.44 8.52 -2.49
CA LYS A 9 2.21 8.01 -3.10
C LYS A 9 1.40 7.30 -2.03
N TYR A 10 0.12 7.62 -1.98
CA TYR A 10 -0.81 6.97 -1.07
C TYR A 10 -1.45 5.78 -1.77
N LEU A 11 -1.50 4.65 -1.07
CA LEU A 11 -2.27 3.50 -1.50
C LEU A 11 -3.62 3.55 -0.78
N GLY A 12 -4.70 3.81 -1.51
CA GLY A 12 -6.03 4.06 -0.96
C GLY A 12 -6.40 5.55 -0.90
N ASP A 13 -7.63 5.83 -0.46
CA ASP A 13 -8.15 7.20 -0.28
C ASP A 13 -7.85 7.74 1.12
N ILE A 14 -7.77 9.07 1.24
CA ILE A 14 -7.38 9.84 2.45
C ILE A 14 -8.30 9.65 3.67
N HIS A 15 -9.41 8.93 3.54
CA HIS A 15 -10.32 8.67 4.63
C HIS A 15 -10.17 7.25 5.19
N ILE A 16 -9.56 7.21 6.38
CA ILE A 16 -9.53 6.11 7.35
C ILE A 16 -9.08 4.78 6.73
N TYR A 17 -7.82 4.76 6.32
CA TYR A 17 -7.08 3.53 6.05
C TYR A 17 -5.88 3.46 6.99
N GLU A 18 -5.75 2.33 7.69
CA GLU A 18 -4.60 2.05 8.55
C GLU A 18 -3.89 0.79 8.04
N ALA A 19 -2.64 0.93 7.62
CA ALA A 19 -1.80 -0.21 7.24
C ALA A 19 -1.35 -0.97 8.50
N ALA A 20 -1.66 -2.27 8.57
CA ALA A 20 -1.32 -3.14 9.69
C ALA A 20 -0.07 -4.00 9.40
N GLY A 21 0.19 -4.33 8.13
CA GLY A 21 1.34 -5.14 7.75
C GLY A 21 1.63 -5.13 6.27
N LEU A 22 2.90 -5.30 5.92
CA LEU A 22 3.41 -5.43 4.56
C LEU A 22 4.19 -6.74 4.46
N ILE A 23 3.96 -7.52 3.41
CA ILE A 23 4.66 -8.78 3.18
C ILE A 23 4.96 -8.95 1.68
N ASP A 24 6.22 -9.29 1.39
CA ASP A 24 6.62 -9.70 0.05
C ASP A 24 5.97 -11.04 -0.29
N THR A 25 5.46 -11.16 -1.50
CA THR A 25 4.84 -12.39 -1.98
C THR A 25 5.81 -13.18 -2.84
N GLU A 26 5.64 -14.51 -2.92
CA GLU A 26 6.54 -15.39 -3.66
C GLU A 26 6.67 -15.03 -5.15
N ASP A 27 5.65 -14.39 -5.73
CA ASP A 27 5.63 -13.86 -7.10
C ASP A 27 6.40 -12.52 -7.27
N GLY A 28 7.06 -12.03 -6.22
CA GLY A 28 7.85 -10.80 -6.23
C GLY A 28 7.03 -9.51 -6.18
N GLY A 29 5.74 -9.59 -5.84
CA GLY A 29 4.92 -8.43 -5.53
C GLY A 29 4.84 -8.12 -4.02
N LEU A 30 3.83 -7.33 -3.65
CA LEU A 30 3.63 -6.88 -2.26
C LEU A 30 2.17 -7.06 -1.85
N ALA A 31 1.94 -7.70 -0.71
CA ALA A 31 0.63 -7.75 -0.06
C ALA A 31 0.61 -6.81 1.15
N ILE A 32 -0.48 -6.07 1.30
CA ILE A 32 -0.63 -5.04 2.33
C ILE A 32 -1.95 -5.29 3.05
N LEU A 33 -1.84 -5.64 4.33
CA LEU A 33 -2.97 -5.80 5.22
C LEU A 33 -3.29 -4.46 5.87
N GLY A 34 -4.57 -4.12 5.97
CA GLY A 34 -4.98 -2.94 6.70
C GLY A 34 -6.42 -3.00 7.20
N THR A 35 -6.83 -1.90 7.82
CA THR A 35 -8.20 -1.66 8.26
C THR A 35 -8.77 -0.49 7.46
N THR A 36 -9.96 -0.67 6.90
CA THR A 36 -10.74 0.39 6.24
C THR A 36 -12.03 0.65 7.00
N TYR A 37 -12.58 1.85 6.87
CA TYR A 37 -13.80 2.23 7.58
C TYR A 37 -14.85 2.72 6.59
N VAL A 38 -15.91 1.94 6.42
CA VAL A 38 -17.08 2.38 5.66
C VAL A 38 -17.89 3.27 6.59
N THR A 39 -18.00 4.56 6.24
CA THR A 39 -18.69 5.60 7.02
C THR A 39 -18.22 5.75 8.48
N GLY A 40 -16.95 5.46 8.76
CA GLY A 40 -16.26 5.84 10.00
C GLY A 40 -16.56 5.05 11.29
N LEU A 41 -17.53 4.12 11.29
CA LEU A 41 -17.99 3.49 12.55
C LEU A 41 -17.45 2.09 12.82
N LEU A 42 -17.22 1.28 11.79
CA LEU A 42 -16.80 -0.11 11.95
C LEU A 42 -15.62 -0.41 11.02
N GLY A 43 -14.45 -0.62 11.62
CA GLY A 43 -13.26 -1.06 10.92
C GLY A 43 -13.48 -2.44 10.31
N ARG A 44 -13.13 -2.58 9.03
CA ARG A 44 -13.13 -3.85 8.29
C ARG A 44 -11.73 -4.15 7.81
N ILE A 45 -11.36 -5.43 7.85
CA ILE A 45 -10.11 -5.90 7.25
C ILE A 45 -10.16 -5.64 5.75
N CYS A 46 -9.07 -5.09 5.21
CA CYS A 46 -8.82 -4.98 3.78
C CYS A 46 -7.44 -5.54 3.46
N LEU A 47 -7.30 -6.07 2.24
CA LEU A 47 -6.07 -6.63 1.72
C LEU A 47 -5.87 -6.08 0.32
N PHE A 48 -4.74 -5.40 0.11
CA PHE A 48 -4.29 -5.00 -1.21
C PHE A 48 -3.16 -5.93 -1.63
N LYS A 49 -3.18 -6.35 -2.90
CA LYS A 49 -2.08 -7.09 -3.52
C LYS A 49 -1.64 -6.31 -4.75
N LEU A 50 -0.36 -5.95 -4.77
CA LEU A 50 0.33 -5.44 -5.94
C LEU A 50 1.13 -6.57 -6.56
N SER A 51 0.99 -6.78 -7.86
CA SER A 51 1.97 -7.55 -8.63
C SER A 51 3.32 -6.83 -8.65
N LYS A 52 4.38 -7.53 -9.05
CA LYS A 52 5.70 -6.93 -9.23
C LYS A 52 5.68 -5.69 -10.15
N ALA A 53 5.00 -5.80 -11.29
CA ALA A 53 4.92 -4.71 -12.26
C ALA A 53 4.15 -3.49 -11.71
N GLU A 54 3.03 -3.72 -11.01
CA GLU A 54 2.28 -2.66 -10.35
C GLU A 54 3.11 -2.00 -9.24
N LEU A 55 3.87 -2.78 -8.48
CA LEU A 55 4.76 -2.28 -7.44
C LEU A 55 5.86 -1.40 -8.03
N GLU A 56 6.58 -1.86 -9.07
CA GLU A 56 7.65 -1.11 -9.74
C GLU A 56 7.12 0.22 -10.32
N ALA A 57 5.95 0.18 -10.98
CA ALA A 57 5.27 1.39 -11.45
C ALA A 57 4.83 2.30 -10.28
N PHE A 58 4.36 1.71 -9.18
CA PHE A 58 3.95 2.45 -7.99
C PHE A 58 5.13 3.17 -7.34
N VAL A 59 6.30 2.54 -7.17
CA VAL A 59 7.47 3.19 -6.57
C VAL A 59 8.30 4.02 -7.55
N GLY A 60 7.98 3.99 -8.84
CA GLY A 60 8.67 4.78 -9.88
C GLY A 60 10.03 4.20 -10.27
N LEU A 61 10.18 2.87 -10.22
CA LEU A 61 11.40 2.13 -10.57
C LEU A 61 11.33 1.55 -12.01
N GLN A 62 10.68 2.25 -12.95
CA GLN A 62 10.62 1.79 -14.36
C GLN A 62 11.98 1.83 -15.05
#